data_AF-A0A3D0YL59-F1
#
_entry.id   AF-A0A3D0YL59-F1
#
_cell.length_a   1.000
_cell.length_b   1.000
_cell.length_c   1.000
_cell.angle_alpha   90.00
_cell.angle_beta   90.00
_cell.angle_gamma   90.00
#
_symmetry.space_group_name_H-M   'P 1'
#
loop_
_entity.id
_entity.type
_entity.pdbx_description
1 polymer ?
#
loop_
_entity_poly.entity_id
_entity_poly.type
_entity_poly.pdbx_seq_one_letter_code
_entity_poly.pdbx_strand_id
1 'polypeptide(L)'
;MYHLRFILLLEVLIPTCLFPQSEWVRIGSNHQLIYKTSDKGDKIMDFSHAGYRGGGVAIPDIPVKKIINRISGISDYTNLIQEAIDEVSALPLIEGFRGTVLLAPGKYPCSRAITISEDGVVLRGSGTHSKESVIVMQGDKHTAIVLNNEISRGTGNRLGTVDTNKFSYKIADDYISAGASSFTVENALGLASGDNIEICKPVTEKWIQFMQMDNLVRDGKPQTWIKAGSYIITERQISAVDGNRITLTVPLADSYDSRFTDDNTTLVVANNVKRLKNAGVENLQIVSPDQAVNHVEALYYALNIQGEDCWARDIDCIETMESVRIGGRRITLERVNVIRKALHAGSSKPAEFAPNGGQVLVKDCSVEGDNIWFVAVGAGQTGPIVFLNCKFKGNGRIEGHQRWSTGMLFDNCILPDGGIDFKNRGSMGSGHGWGTAWSVAWNCEAKNYVNQLPPGTYNWVIGSTGERLRLPRPFDKEGLLPEGIFDSHGKQVVPKSLYLAQLKERLGEDAITSILY
;
A
#
# COMPACT_ATOMS: atom_id res chain seq x y z
N MET A 1 20.18 -75.96 5.60
CA MET A 1 18.86 -75.43 5.20
C MET A 1 18.61 -74.16 5.98
N TYR A 2 18.91 -72.99 5.38
CA TYR A 2 18.64 -71.69 6.00
C TYR A 2 17.67 -70.93 5.10
N HIS A 3 16.50 -70.61 5.65
CA HIS A 3 15.41 -69.88 5.01
C HIS A 3 15.77 -68.39 4.87
N LEU A 4 15.74 -67.88 3.64
CA LEU A 4 15.75 -66.45 3.35
C LEU A 4 14.30 -65.94 3.36
N ARG A 5 13.91 -65.14 4.36
CA ARG A 5 12.61 -64.46 4.40
C ARG A 5 12.71 -63.15 3.59
N PHE A 6 11.88 -63.04 2.57
CA PHE A 6 11.58 -61.77 1.90
C PHE A 6 10.79 -60.86 2.86
N ILE A 7 11.31 -59.66 3.11
CA ILE A 7 10.55 -58.57 3.75
C ILE A 7 9.99 -57.72 2.61
N LEU A 8 8.67 -57.77 2.45
CA LEU A 8 7.91 -56.87 1.59
C LEU A 8 7.80 -55.52 2.33
N LEU A 9 8.49 -54.47 1.88
CA LEU A 9 8.24 -53.11 2.34
C LEU A 9 6.93 -52.63 1.71
N LEU A 10 5.89 -52.47 2.53
CA LEU A 10 4.69 -51.71 2.18
C LEU A 10 5.06 -50.22 2.25
N GLU A 11 5.14 -49.54 1.11
CA GLU A 11 5.16 -48.08 1.07
C GLU A 11 3.79 -47.56 1.52
N VAL A 12 3.75 -46.95 2.71
CA VAL A 12 2.59 -46.19 3.16
C VAL A 12 2.57 -44.87 2.38
N LEU A 13 1.71 -44.79 1.36
CA LEU A 13 1.33 -43.53 0.73
C LEU A 13 0.68 -42.62 1.79
N ILE A 14 1.45 -41.68 2.34
CA ILE A 14 0.90 -40.55 3.07
C ILE A 14 0.13 -39.72 2.04
N PRO A 15 -1.19 -39.48 2.21
CA PRO A 15 -1.90 -38.57 1.33
C PRO A 15 -1.28 -37.18 1.49
N THR A 16 -0.52 -36.74 0.50
CA THR A 16 -0.19 -35.32 0.36
C THR A 16 -1.51 -34.59 0.23
N CYS A 17 -1.93 -33.88 1.28
CA CYS A 17 -3.01 -32.91 1.18
C CYS A 17 -2.62 -31.91 0.10
N LEU A 18 -3.15 -32.08 -1.12
CA LEU A 18 -3.06 -31.06 -2.15
C LEU A 18 -3.88 -29.88 -1.64
N PHE A 19 -3.22 -28.77 -1.32
CA PHE A 19 -3.92 -27.52 -1.06
C PHE A 19 -4.79 -27.19 -2.28
N PRO A 20 -6.04 -26.74 -2.08
CA PRO A 20 -6.93 -26.36 -3.17
C PRO A 20 -6.31 -25.24 -4.03
N GLN A 21 -6.70 -25.17 -5.30
CA GLN A 21 -6.46 -24.00 -6.14
C GLN A 21 -7.67 -23.07 -6.04
N SER A 22 -7.44 -21.76 -6.09
CA SER A 22 -8.52 -20.78 -6.23
C SER A 22 -9.16 -20.88 -7.61
N GLU A 23 -10.47 -20.59 -7.69
CA GLU A 23 -11.14 -20.41 -8.97
C GLU A 23 -10.72 -19.14 -9.70
N TRP A 24 -10.24 -18.12 -8.97
CA TRP A 24 -9.97 -16.79 -9.49
C TRP A 24 -8.56 -16.61 -10.03
N VAL A 25 -7.57 -17.16 -9.33
CA VAL A 25 -6.19 -17.22 -9.80
C VAL A 25 -5.59 -18.58 -9.43
N ARG A 26 -5.07 -19.31 -10.41
CA ARG A 26 -4.50 -20.64 -10.18
C ARG A 26 -3.31 -20.91 -11.07
N ILE A 27 -2.48 -21.87 -10.67
CA ILE A 27 -1.35 -22.32 -11.48
C ILE A 27 -1.87 -23.29 -12.55
N GLY A 28 -1.66 -22.93 -13.82
CA GLY A 28 -1.94 -23.75 -14.99
C GLY A 28 -0.94 -24.90 -15.15
N SER A 29 -1.23 -25.81 -16.09
CA SER A 29 -0.37 -26.96 -16.40
C SER A 29 1.02 -26.56 -16.94
N ASN A 30 1.14 -25.35 -17.49
CA ASN A 30 2.40 -24.75 -17.96
C ASN A 30 3.13 -23.94 -16.87
N HIS A 31 2.71 -24.04 -15.61
CA HIS A 31 3.22 -23.28 -14.47
C HIS A 31 3.01 -21.75 -14.52
N GLN A 32 2.20 -21.25 -15.45
CA GLN A 32 1.75 -19.85 -15.50
C GLN A 32 0.45 -19.67 -14.73
N LEU A 33 0.15 -18.45 -14.31
CA LEU A 33 -1.09 -18.08 -13.65
C LEU A 33 -2.24 -17.98 -14.67
N ILE A 34 -3.35 -18.61 -14.34
CA ILE A 34 -4.62 -18.51 -15.07
C ILE A 34 -5.56 -17.66 -14.23
N TYR A 35 -6.10 -16.61 -14.84
CA TYR A 35 -7.01 -15.66 -14.22
C TYR A 35 -8.44 -15.89 -14.71
N LYS A 36 -9.39 -16.01 -13.77
CA LYS A 36 -10.82 -15.92 -14.08
C LYS A 36 -11.17 -14.48 -14.37
N THR A 37 -12.03 -14.28 -15.36
CA THR A 37 -12.59 -12.98 -15.72
C THR A 37 -14.09 -12.96 -15.44
N SER A 38 -14.63 -11.80 -15.07
CA SER A 38 -16.06 -11.53 -15.14
C SER A 38 -16.53 -11.52 -16.60
N ASP A 39 -17.85 -11.46 -16.82
CA ASP A 39 -18.44 -11.29 -18.16
C ASP A 39 -18.00 -9.98 -18.84
N LYS A 40 -17.60 -8.98 -18.05
CA LYS A 40 -17.06 -7.70 -18.54
C LYS A 40 -15.54 -7.70 -18.67
N GLY A 41 -14.88 -8.82 -18.40
CA GLY A 41 -13.42 -8.94 -18.48
C GLY A 41 -12.66 -8.49 -17.23
N ASP A 42 -13.35 -8.23 -16.12
CA ASP A 42 -12.69 -7.85 -14.85
C ASP A 42 -11.99 -9.04 -14.22
N LYS A 43 -10.80 -8.82 -13.66
CA LYS A 43 -10.03 -9.86 -13.00
C LYS A 43 -9.24 -9.30 -11.84
N ILE A 44 -8.71 -10.20 -11.00
CA ILE A 44 -7.67 -9.86 -10.04
C ILE A 44 -6.46 -9.32 -10.81
N MET A 45 -6.00 -8.12 -10.46
CA MET A 45 -4.88 -7.47 -11.15
C MET A 45 -3.53 -8.15 -10.84
N ASP A 46 -2.52 -7.83 -11.65
CA ASP A 46 -1.13 -8.15 -11.31
C ASP A 46 -0.60 -7.14 -10.28
N PHE A 47 -0.37 -7.62 -9.05
CA PHE A 47 0.15 -6.83 -7.92
C PHE A 47 1.68 -6.80 -7.88
N SER A 48 2.38 -7.59 -8.70
CA SER A 48 3.83 -7.75 -8.65
C SER A 48 4.63 -6.48 -8.97
N HIS A 49 3.95 -5.43 -9.45
CA HIS A 49 4.51 -4.11 -9.72
C HIS A 49 4.69 -3.23 -8.47
N ALA A 50 4.32 -3.72 -7.29
CA ALA A 50 4.50 -3.01 -6.02
C ALA A 50 5.93 -3.12 -5.48
N GLY A 51 6.44 -2.00 -4.95
CA GLY A 51 7.73 -1.89 -4.28
C GLY A 51 8.76 -1.06 -5.04
N TYR A 52 9.94 -0.89 -4.42
CA TYR A 52 11.12 -0.22 -4.95
C TYR A 52 11.38 -0.61 -6.41
N ARG A 53 11.51 0.39 -7.29
CA ARG A 53 11.69 0.25 -8.74
C ARG A 53 10.65 -0.64 -9.45
N GLY A 54 9.48 -0.81 -8.83
CA GLY A 54 8.35 -1.56 -9.39
C GLY A 54 8.33 -3.03 -8.99
N GLY A 55 8.98 -3.39 -7.88
CA GLY A 55 8.99 -4.75 -7.33
C GLY A 55 10.01 -5.66 -8.01
N GLY A 56 10.50 -6.66 -7.26
CA GLY A 56 11.51 -7.61 -7.72
C GLY A 56 12.95 -7.09 -7.76
N VAL A 57 13.20 -5.91 -7.19
CA VAL A 57 14.53 -5.30 -7.10
C VAL A 57 14.93 -5.18 -5.63
N ALA A 58 16.12 -5.67 -5.29
CA ALA A 58 16.68 -5.54 -3.95
C ALA A 58 16.89 -4.05 -3.60
N ILE A 59 16.63 -3.71 -2.34
CA ILE A 59 17.00 -2.39 -1.80
C ILE A 59 18.54 -2.34 -1.73
N PRO A 60 19.20 -1.37 -2.38
CA PRO A 60 20.65 -1.34 -2.50
C PRO A 60 21.35 -0.99 -1.18
N ASP A 61 22.57 -1.50 -1.01
CA ASP A 61 23.47 -1.04 0.06
C ASP A 61 24.30 0.15 -0.43
N ILE A 62 24.01 1.33 0.09
CA ILE A 62 24.64 2.58 -0.35
C ILE A 62 25.88 2.91 0.50
N PRO A 63 27.04 3.25 -0.12
CA PRO A 63 28.26 3.55 0.61
C PRO A 63 28.12 4.70 1.63
N VAL A 64 28.70 4.50 2.81
CA VAL A 64 28.78 5.52 3.86
C VAL A 64 29.72 6.64 3.43
N LYS A 65 29.22 7.88 3.53
CA LYS A 65 29.97 9.11 3.24
C LYS A 65 30.21 9.96 4.46
N LYS A 66 29.35 9.84 5.48
CA LYS A 66 29.46 10.58 6.75
C LYS A 66 29.07 9.66 7.91
N ILE A 67 29.82 9.72 9.01
CA ILE A 67 29.53 8.97 10.24
C ILE A 67 29.27 9.97 11.37
N ILE A 68 28.20 9.74 12.14
CA ILE A 68 27.83 10.53 13.30
C ILE A 68 28.01 9.71 14.57
N ASN A 69 29.07 10.06 15.31
CA ASN A 69 29.39 9.45 16.59
C ASN A 69 28.62 10.12 17.74
N ARG A 70 28.44 9.38 18.84
CA ARG A 70 28.00 9.97 20.10
C ARG A 70 29.08 10.89 20.66
N ILE A 71 28.68 12.12 20.99
CA ILE A 71 29.50 13.14 21.62
C ILE A 71 28.94 13.38 23.04
N SER A 72 29.83 13.33 24.04
CA SER A 72 29.45 13.62 25.43
C SER A 72 28.98 15.07 25.57
N GLY A 73 27.92 15.30 26.36
CA GLY A 73 27.38 16.64 26.60
C GLY A 73 26.39 17.16 25.56
N ILE A 74 26.20 16.50 24.42
CA ILE A 74 25.17 16.88 23.44
C ILE A 74 23.80 16.37 23.91
N SER A 75 22.89 17.32 24.17
CA SER A 75 21.50 17.08 24.56
C SER A 75 20.53 17.06 23.38
N ASP A 76 20.96 17.51 22.19
CA ASP A 76 20.16 17.50 20.96
C ASP A 76 21.06 17.28 19.73
N TYR A 77 20.74 16.25 18.94
CA TYR A 77 21.50 15.85 17.77
C TYR A 77 20.91 16.34 16.46
N THR A 78 19.77 17.06 16.49
CA THR A 78 19.02 17.32 15.27
C THR A 78 19.82 18.14 14.27
N ASN A 79 20.50 19.21 14.72
CA ASN A 79 21.34 20.02 13.85
C ASN A 79 22.53 19.20 13.31
N LEU A 80 23.19 18.41 14.16
CA LEU A 80 24.34 17.60 13.78
C LEU A 80 23.98 16.56 12.70
N ILE A 81 22.83 15.91 12.84
CA ILE A 81 22.35 14.94 11.85
C ILE A 81 21.90 15.64 10.57
N GLN A 82 21.21 16.78 10.69
CA GLN A 82 20.77 17.54 9.52
C GLN A 82 21.96 18.06 8.71
N GLU A 83 22.96 18.65 9.35
CA GLU A 83 24.18 19.13 8.70
C GLU A 83 24.91 17.97 7.98
N ALA A 84 24.93 16.78 8.58
CA ALA A 84 25.49 15.58 7.95
C ALA A 84 24.72 15.16 6.68
N ILE A 85 23.40 15.24 6.73
CA ILE A 85 22.53 15.00 5.57
C ILE A 85 22.78 16.06 4.50
N ASP A 86 22.89 17.33 4.88
CA ASP A 86 23.13 18.45 3.96
C ASP A 86 24.51 18.31 3.27
N GLU A 87 25.54 17.89 4.00
CA GLU A 87 26.86 17.57 3.44
C GLU A 87 26.80 16.44 2.41
N VAL A 88 26.11 15.34 2.73
CA VAL A 88 25.95 14.22 1.79
C VAL A 88 25.08 14.62 0.59
N SER A 89 24.07 15.47 0.83
CA SER A 89 23.19 16.02 -0.20
C SER A 89 23.94 16.90 -1.21
N ALA A 90 25.07 17.49 -0.83
CA ALA A 90 25.92 18.27 -1.73
C ALA A 90 26.86 17.42 -2.60
N LEU A 91 27.01 16.12 -2.32
CA LEU A 91 27.88 15.23 -3.11
C LEU A 91 27.31 14.95 -4.50
N PRO A 92 28.15 14.66 -5.52
CA PRO A 92 27.66 14.30 -6.84
C PRO A 92 26.69 13.10 -6.82
N LEU A 93 25.65 13.18 -7.64
CA LEU A 93 24.73 12.06 -7.87
C LEU A 93 25.39 11.05 -8.82
N ILE A 94 25.71 9.86 -8.31
CA ILE A 94 26.31 8.76 -9.06
C ILE A 94 25.31 7.61 -9.09
N GLU A 95 24.85 7.23 -10.28
CA GLU A 95 23.84 6.17 -10.48
C GLU A 95 22.55 6.35 -9.65
N GLY A 96 22.19 7.61 -9.38
CA GLY A 96 21.01 7.95 -8.58
C GLY A 96 21.25 8.04 -7.08
N PHE A 97 22.50 7.95 -6.60
CA PHE A 97 22.88 8.03 -5.19
C PHE A 97 23.98 9.05 -4.90
N ARG A 98 23.87 9.72 -3.76
CA ARG A 98 24.89 10.64 -3.22
C ARG A 98 25.66 9.98 -2.07
N GLY A 99 24.97 9.22 -1.23
CA GLY A 99 25.58 8.41 -0.18
C GLY A 99 24.75 8.24 1.07
N THR A 100 25.37 7.59 2.05
CA THR A 100 24.74 7.28 3.34
C THR A 100 25.34 8.10 4.48
N VAL A 101 24.48 8.68 5.31
CA VAL A 101 24.82 9.16 6.66
C VAL A 101 24.60 8.01 7.63
N LEU A 102 25.67 7.54 8.27
CA LEU A 102 25.63 6.48 9.26
C LEU A 102 25.62 7.04 10.68
N LEU A 103 24.59 6.72 11.46
CA LEU A 103 24.59 6.89 12.91
C LEU A 103 25.35 5.71 13.52
N ALA A 104 26.39 6.00 14.31
CA ALA A 104 27.06 4.99 15.12
C ALA A 104 26.09 4.43 16.19
N PRO A 105 26.44 3.35 16.92
CA PRO A 105 25.65 2.90 18.05
C PRO A 105 25.48 4.01 19.11
N GLY A 106 24.24 4.25 19.55
CA GLY A 106 23.95 5.28 20.55
C GLY A 106 22.51 5.81 20.53
N LYS A 107 22.18 6.62 21.53
CA LYS A 107 20.90 7.36 21.60
C LYS A 107 21.09 8.79 21.11
N TYR A 108 20.21 9.26 20.25
CA TYR A 108 20.28 10.56 19.59
C TYR A 108 19.01 11.35 19.89
N PRO A 109 18.95 12.10 21.02
CA PRO A 109 17.82 12.96 21.31
C PRO A 109 17.66 14.03 20.22
N CYS A 110 16.45 14.17 19.68
CA CYS A 110 16.13 15.12 18.61
C CYS A 110 14.83 15.86 18.95
N SER A 111 14.88 17.20 18.98
CA SER A 111 13.72 18.07 19.29
C SER A 111 12.90 18.46 18.06
N ARG A 112 13.38 18.18 16.86
CA ARG A 112 12.71 18.50 15.59
C ARG A 112 12.91 17.39 14.56
N ALA A 113 12.19 17.48 13.45
CA ALA A 113 12.31 16.53 12.35
C ALA A 113 13.71 16.54 11.73
N ILE A 114 14.18 15.35 11.34
CA ILE A 114 15.32 15.15 10.44
C ILE A 114 14.76 15.00 9.02
N THR A 115 15.22 15.82 8.08
CA THR A 115 14.63 15.88 6.73
C THR A 115 15.65 15.47 5.67
N ILE A 116 15.23 14.58 4.77
CA ILE A 116 15.92 14.25 3.51
C ILE A 116 15.09 14.81 2.37
N SER A 117 15.63 15.80 1.66
CA SER A 117 14.95 16.48 0.54
C SER A 117 15.63 16.32 -0.82
N GLU A 118 16.82 15.71 -0.84
CA GLU A 118 17.62 15.50 -2.04
C GLU A 118 17.67 14.03 -2.45
N ASP A 119 17.68 13.79 -3.76
CA ASP A 119 17.71 12.46 -4.33
C ASP A 119 18.97 11.70 -3.88
N GLY A 120 18.84 10.38 -3.69
CA GLY A 120 19.99 9.51 -3.52
C GLY A 120 20.64 9.51 -2.14
N VAL A 121 19.96 10.05 -1.12
CA VAL A 121 20.48 10.16 0.25
C VAL A 121 19.83 9.13 1.16
N VAL A 122 20.65 8.45 1.97
CA VAL A 122 20.21 7.43 2.92
C VAL A 122 20.62 7.82 4.35
N LEU A 123 19.69 7.72 5.29
CA LEU A 123 20.00 7.75 6.73
C LEU A 123 19.98 6.33 7.29
N ARG A 124 21.12 5.88 7.81
CA ARG A 124 21.32 4.52 8.30
C ARG A 124 21.75 4.52 9.76
N GLY A 125 21.17 3.64 10.57
CA GLY A 125 21.69 3.32 11.90
C GLY A 125 22.58 2.06 11.91
N SER A 126 23.03 1.68 13.10
CA SER A 126 23.90 0.53 13.32
C SER A 126 23.16 -0.75 13.75
N GLY A 127 21.84 -0.82 13.53
CA GLY A 127 20.99 -1.99 13.78
C GLY A 127 19.81 -1.70 14.72
N THR A 128 18.95 -2.73 14.90
CA THR A 128 17.73 -2.73 15.74
C THR A 128 17.83 -3.64 16.99
N HIS A 129 19.03 -4.14 17.33
CA HIS A 129 19.31 -4.92 18.55
C HIS A 129 20.62 -4.53 19.25
N SER A 130 20.66 -4.47 20.59
CA SER A 130 21.79 -4.39 21.58
C SER A 130 23.06 -3.53 21.31
N LYS A 131 23.23 -2.97 20.12
CA LYS A 131 24.27 -2.04 19.63
C LYS A 131 23.63 -1.00 18.68
N GLU A 132 22.44 -0.56 19.02
CA GLU A 132 21.50 0.17 18.16
C GLU A 132 21.79 1.66 18.04
N SER A 133 21.37 2.25 16.93
CA SER A 133 21.16 3.69 16.81
C SER A 133 19.70 4.01 17.09
N VAL A 134 19.44 4.81 18.13
CA VAL A 134 18.09 5.14 18.58
C VAL A 134 17.88 6.64 18.43
N ILE A 135 16.95 7.06 17.59
CA ILE A 135 16.44 8.44 17.59
C ILE A 135 15.44 8.55 18.74
N VAL A 136 15.72 9.43 19.69
CA VAL A 136 14.85 9.69 20.85
C VAL A 136 14.16 11.02 20.62
N MET A 137 12.85 11.02 20.43
CA MET A 137 12.09 12.23 20.18
C MET A 137 11.89 13.01 21.48
N GLN A 138 12.08 14.33 21.44
CA GLN A 138 11.84 15.24 22.57
C GLN A 138 11.27 16.58 22.07
N GLY A 139 11.03 17.53 22.98
CA GLY A 139 10.51 18.86 22.60
C GLY A 139 9.08 18.83 22.10
N ASP A 140 8.71 19.74 21.20
CA ASP A 140 7.36 19.79 20.64
C ASP A 140 7.08 18.59 19.73
N LYS A 141 5.81 18.23 19.59
CA LYS A 141 5.34 17.09 18.78
C LYS A 141 5.67 17.28 17.29
N HIS A 142 6.37 16.31 16.70
CA HIS A 142 6.86 16.37 15.30
C HIS A 142 6.96 14.97 14.67
N THR A 143 7.27 14.90 13.37
CA THR A 143 7.66 13.63 12.70
C THR A 143 9.16 13.40 12.85
N ALA A 144 9.61 12.23 13.27
CA ALA A 144 11.04 11.98 13.51
C ALA A 144 11.88 12.14 12.22
N ILE A 145 11.47 11.46 11.14
CA ILE A 145 12.16 11.53 9.86
C ILE A 145 11.17 11.81 8.72
N VAL A 146 11.51 12.79 7.88
CA VAL A 146 10.72 13.20 6.71
C VAL A 146 11.56 13.00 5.45
N LEU A 147 11.07 12.21 4.51
CA LEU A 147 11.60 12.09 3.14
C LEU A 147 10.66 12.86 2.23
N ASN A 148 11.01 14.09 1.87
CA ASN A 148 10.16 14.94 1.03
C ASN A 148 10.97 16.08 0.41
N ASN A 149 10.82 16.32 -0.89
CA ASN A 149 11.45 17.46 -1.56
C ASN A 149 10.56 18.72 -1.60
N GLU A 150 9.36 18.68 -1.01
CA GLU A 150 8.36 19.75 -0.92
C GLU A 150 7.82 20.32 -2.24
N ILE A 151 8.37 19.90 -3.38
CA ILE A 151 8.09 20.45 -4.72
C ILE A 151 6.76 19.94 -5.28
N SER A 152 6.33 18.72 -4.92
CA SER A 152 5.16 18.08 -5.55
C SER A 152 4.09 17.73 -4.54
N ARG A 153 3.25 18.72 -4.22
CA ARG A 153 2.00 18.51 -3.48
C ARG A 153 0.87 18.25 -4.49
N GLY A 154 0.08 17.21 -4.25
CA GLY A 154 -1.14 16.94 -5.03
C GLY A 154 -0.94 16.20 -6.36
N THR A 155 0.10 15.39 -6.50
CA THR A 155 0.38 14.55 -7.69
C THR A 155 0.35 13.07 -7.37
N GLY A 156 0.08 12.22 -8.36
CA GLY A 156 -0.07 10.77 -8.19
C GLY A 156 -1.50 10.33 -7.93
N ASN A 157 -1.69 9.10 -7.46
CA ASN A 157 -3.01 8.52 -7.25
C ASN A 157 -3.79 9.29 -6.18
N ARG A 158 -4.94 9.84 -6.55
CA ARG A 158 -5.70 10.73 -5.65
C ARG A 158 -7.15 10.88 -6.07
N LEU A 159 -7.96 11.27 -5.09
CA LEU A 159 -9.23 11.94 -5.33
C LEU A 159 -8.97 13.45 -5.41
N GLY A 160 -9.38 14.12 -6.49
CA GLY A 160 -9.10 15.55 -6.65
C GLY A 160 -9.76 16.21 -7.84
N THR A 161 -9.22 17.35 -8.25
CA THR A 161 -9.62 18.10 -9.45
C THR A 161 -8.58 17.96 -10.54
N VAL A 162 -9.01 18.12 -11.80
CA VAL A 162 -8.13 18.17 -12.98
C VAL A 162 -8.06 19.60 -13.51
N ASP A 163 -6.95 19.97 -14.14
CA ASP A 163 -6.83 21.24 -14.85
C ASP A 163 -7.51 21.12 -16.21
N THR A 164 -8.65 21.78 -16.37
CA THR A 164 -9.46 21.75 -17.60
C THR A 164 -8.82 22.48 -18.78
N ASN A 165 -7.76 23.27 -18.55
CA ASN A 165 -7.02 23.92 -19.64
C ASN A 165 -5.92 23.02 -20.22
N LYS A 166 -5.58 21.93 -19.53
CA LYS A 166 -4.57 20.99 -20.00
C LYS A 166 -5.17 20.11 -21.08
N PHE A 167 -4.43 19.95 -22.18
CA PHE A 167 -4.83 19.04 -23.25
C PHE A 167 -5.02 17.63 -22.68
N SER A 168 -6.13 17.00 -23.06
CA SER A 168 -6.49 15.66 -22.64
C SER A 168 -6.94 14.84 -23.84
N TYR A 169 -6.68 13.54 -23.76
CA TYR A 169 -7.07 12.56 -24.75
C TYR A 169 -8.32 11.86 -24.24
N LYS A 170 -9.39 11.86 -25.03
CA LYS A 170 -10.61 11.13 -24.69
C LYS A 170 -10.38 9.62 -24.84
N ILE A 171 -10.81 8.87 -23.83
CA ILE A 171 -10.84 7.40 -23.89
C ILE A 171 -12.03 6.98 -24.76
N ALA A 172 -11.80 6.04 -25.66
CA ALA A 172 -12.80 5.58 -26.64
C ALA A 172 -13.53 4.29 -26.21
N ASP A 173 -13.01 3.54 -25.23
CA ASP A 173 -13.68 2.32 -24.77
C ASP A 173 -14.91 2.65 -23.93
N ASP A 174 -16.04 1.99 -24.23
CA ASP A 174 -17.25 2.04 -23.39
C ASP A 174 -17.01 1.44 -21.99
N TYR A 175 -16.11 0.45 -21.93
CA TYR A 175 -15.74 -0.20 -20.68
C TYR A 175 -14.27 -0.62 -20.69
N ILE A 176 -13.52 -0.15 -19.69
CA ILE A 176 -12.18 -0.67 -19.35
C ILE A 176 -12.33 -1.51 -18.09
N SER A 177 -11.92 -2.78 -18.16
CA SER A 177 -12.04 -3.70 -17.05
C SER A 177 -10.99 -3.47 -15.96
N ALA A 178 -11.34 -3.79 -14.72
CA ALA A 178 -10.37 -3.85 -13.64
C ALA A 178 -9.34 -4.97 -13.93
N GLY A 179 -8.06 -4.65 -13.78
CA GLY A 179 -6.96 -5.52 -14.17
C GLY A 179 -6.55 -5.43 -15.65
N ALA A 180 -7.13 -4.51 -16.42
CA ALA A 180 -6.69 -4.24 -17.80
C ALA A 180 -5.32 -3.54 -17.84
N SER A 181 -4.47 -3.97 -18.78
CA SER A 181 -3.15 -3.34 -19.05
C SER A 181 -3.16 -2.47 -20.30
N SER A 182 -4.32 -2.25 -20.92
CA SER A 182 -4.44 -1.44 -22.13
C SER A 182 -5.84 -0.86 -22.28
N PHE A 183 -5.94 0.25 -22.98
CA PHE A 183 -7.19 0.87 -23.42
C PHE A 183 -6.95 1.64 -24.72
N THR A 184 -8.01 2.15 -25.33
CA THR A 184 -8.02 2.87 -26.60
C THR A 184 -8.38 4.34 -26.35
N VAL A 185 -7.67 5.24 -27.01
CA VAL A 185 -8.03 6.67 -27.05
C VAL A 185 -8.57 7.04 -28.43
N GLU A 186 -9.34 8.12 -28.55
CA GLU A 186 -9.87 8.55 -29.86
C GLU A 186 -8.73 8.93 -30.84
N ASN A 187 -7.63 9.45 -30.31
CA ASN A 187 -6.44 9.81 -31.09
C ASN A 187 -5.20 9.73 -30.17
N ALA A 188 -4.18 8.95 -30.51
CA ALA A 188 -2.96 8.84 -29.71
C ALA A 188 -1.80 9.76 -30.20
N LEU A 189 -2.04 10.67 -31.15
CA LEU A 189 -1.01 11.54 -31.70
C LEU A 189 -0.31 12.35 -30.59
N GLY A 190 1.00 12.17 -30.47
CA GLY A 190 1.82 12.85 -29.47
C GLY A 190 2.04 12.06 -28.17
N LEU A 191 1.41 10.89 -28.01
CA LEU A 191 1.73 9.93 -26.96
C LEU A 191 2.89 9.03 -27.38
N ALA A 192 3.76 8.70 -26.44
CA ALA A 192 4.88 7.80 -26.65
C ALA A 192 5.09 6.82 -25.49
N SER A 193 5.75 5.71 -25.79
CA SER A 193 6.28 4.83 -24.74
C SER A 193 7.19 5.62 -23.80
N GLY A 194 7.05 5.40 -22.50
CA GLY A 194 7.78 6.10 -21.44
C GLY A 194 7.03 7.30 -20.85
N ASP A 195 5.99 7.81 -21.51
CA ASP A 195 5.18 8.91 -20.96
C ASP A 195 4.52 8.50 -19.65
N ASN A 196 4.69 9.32 -18.63
CA ASN A 196 3.85 9.29 -17.45
C ASN A 196 2.52 9.95 -17.79
N ILE A 197 1.43 9.31 -17.40
CA ILE A 197 0.07 9.75 -17.69
C ILE A 197 -0.79 9.69 -16.43
N GLU A 198 -1.81 10.53 -16.40
CA GLU A 198 -2.91 10.48 -15.44
C GLU A 198 -4.17 10.05 -16.19
N ILE A 199 -4.79 8.96 -15.76
CA ILE A 199 -6.12 8.54 -16.19
C ILE A 199 -7.12 9.16 -15.20
N CYS A 200 -8.02 9.99 -15.72
CA CYS A 200 -8.95 10.82 -14.95
C CYS A 200 -10.37 10.29 -15.12
N LYS A 201 -10.86 9.56 -14.10
CA LYS A 201 -12.26 9.08 -14.04
C LYS A 201 -13.14 10.13 -13.37
N PRO A 202 -14.08 10.77 -14.08
CA PRO A 202 -14.97 11.74 -13.47
C PRO A 202 -15.92 11.06 -12.48
N VAL A 203 -16.14 11.72 -11.35
CA VAL A 203 -17.17 11.37 -10.37
C VAL A 203 -18.45 12.08 -10.77
N THR A 204 -19.40 11.36 -11.37
CA THR A 204 -20.70 11.89 -11.77
C THR A 204 -21.76 11.60 -10.71
N GLU A 205 -22.89 12.31 -10.78
CA GLU A 205 -24.06 11.98 -9.96
C GLU A 205 -24.59 10.57 -10.26
N LYS A 206 -24.58 10.16 -11.54
CA LYS A 206 -24.99 8.80 -11.96
C LYS A 206 -24.13 7.73 -11.30
N TRP A 207 -22.82 7.96 -11.21
CA TRP A 207 -21.93 7.03 -10.52
C TRP A 207 -22.21 6.99 -9.02
N ILE A 208 -22.38 8.15 -8.37
CA ILE A 208 -22.68 8.20 -6.93
C ILE A 208 -24.00 7.47 -6.61
N GLN A 209 -25.03 7.66 -7.43
CA GLN A 209 -26.32 6.96 -7.33
C GLN A 209 -26.19 5.45 -7.57
N PHE A 210 -25.44 5.05 -8.61
CA PHE A 210 -25.15 3.64 -8.88
C PHE A 210 -24.45 2.96 -7.70
N MET A 211 -23.54 3.66 -7.05
CA MET A 211 -22.85 3.21 -5.84
C MET A 211 -23.71 3.27 -4.58
N GLN A 212 -24.94 3.80 -4.68
CA GLN A 212 -25.93 4.02 -3.62
C GLN A 212 -25.45 4.97 -2.51
N MET A 213 -24.54 5.90 -2.85
CA MET A 213 -23.85 6.79 -1.92
C MET A 213 -24.42 8.22 -1.93
N ASP A 214 -25.53 8.44 -2.62
CA ASP A 214 -26.29 9.69 -2.69
C ASP A 214 -27.25 9.89 -1.51
N ASN A 215 -27.40 8.89 -0.65
CA ASN A 215 -28.39 8.87 0.45
C ASN A 215 -27.76 8.85 1.86
N LEU A 216 -26.50 9.24 2.00
CA LEU A 216 -25.83 9.22 3.31
C LEU A 216 -26.38 10.34 4.22
N VAL A 217 -26.88 9.95 5.40
CA VAL A 217 -27.39 10.88 6.42
C VAL A 217 -26.82 10.50 7.78
N ARG A 218 -26.50 11.50 8.60
CA ARG A 218 -26.19 11.34 10.03
C ARG A 218 -26.82 12.48 10.82
N ASP A 219 -27.52 12.15 11.91
CA ASP A 219 -28.18 13.13 12.79
C ASP A 219 -29.08 14.12 12.01
N GLY A 220 -29.82 13.61 11.01
CA GLY A 220 -30.68 14.40 10.13
C GLY A 220 -29.95 15.26 9.10
N LYS A 221 -28.61 15.21 9.03
CA LYS A 221 -27.79 16.00 8.10
C LYS A 221 -27.22 15.13 6.97
N PRO A 222 -27.36 15.55 5.71
CA PRO A 222 -26.69 14.89 4.59
C PRO A 222 -25.18 14.82 4.80
N GLN A 223 -24.58 13.69 4.46
CA GLN A 223 -23.14 13.48 4.41
C GLN A 223 -22.71 13.27 2.95
N THR A 224 -21.47 13.62 2.62
CA THR A 224 -20.97 13.50 1.25
C THR A 224 -19.86 12.46 1.19
N TRP A 225 -20.10 11.39 0.44
CA TRP A 225 -19.07 10.41 0.15
C TRP A 225 -17.94 11.02 -0.68
N ILE A 226 -18.23 11.28 -1.95
CA ILE A 226 -17.33 11.92 -2.90
C ILE A 226 -18.12 13.02 -3.62
N LYS A 227 -17.49 14.18 -3.83
CA LYS A 227 -18.16 15.32 -4.47
C LYS A 227 -18.29 15.07 -5.98
N ALA A 228 -19.50 15.19 -6.53
CA ALA A 228 -19.70 15.17 -7.98
C ALA A 228 -18.88 16.29 -8.67
N GLY A 229 -18.34 16.00 -9.85
CA GLY A 229 -17.42 16.88 -10.59
C GLY A 229 -15.95 16.80 -10.13
N SER A 230 -15.64 16.02 -9.09
CA SER A 230 -14.26 15.61 -8.79
C SER A 230 -13.84 14.42 -9.67
N TYR A 231 -12.59 13.98 -9.54
CA TYR A 231 -11.99 12.91 -10.32
C TYR A 231 -11.24 11.94 -9.43
N ILE A 232 -11.36 10.65 -9.74
CA ILE A 232 -10.41 9.63 -9.30
C ILE A 232 -9.29 9.62 -10.35
N ILE A 233 -8.09 10.00 -9.93
CA ILE A 233 -6.93 10.19 -10.80
C ILE A 233 -5.94 9.06 -10.53
N THR A 234 -5.56 8.34 -11.58
CA THR A 234 -4.64 7.20 -11.52
C THR A 234 -3.42 7.46 -12.40
N GLU A 235 -2.23 7.46 -11.80
CA GLU A 235 -0.96 7.63 -12.51
C GLU A 235 -0.46 6.29 -13.06
N ARG A 236 -0.03 6.30 -14.33
CA ARG A 236 0.59 5.16 -15.01
C ARG A 236 1.72 5.63 -15.92
N GLN A 237 2.47 4.68 -16.47
CA GLN A 237 3.39 4.94 -17.55
C GLN A 237 2.98 4.11 -18.78
N ILE A 238 3.08 4.70 -19.96
CA ILE A 238 2.85 4.01 -21.22
C ILE A 238 4.02 3.08 -21.51
N SER A 239 3.75 1.80 -21.77
CA SER A 239 4.74 0.81 -22.22
C SER A 239 4.78 0.67 -23.75
N ALA A 240 3.65 0.91 -24.42
CA ALA A 240 3.58 0.90 -25.88
C ALA A 240 2.38 1.71 -26.40
N VAL A 241 2.52 2.24 -27.62
CA VAL A 241 1.45 2.87 -28.39
C VAL A 241 1.36 2.13 -29.73
N ASP A 242 0.21 1.55 -30.03
CA ASP A 242 -0.08 0.85 -31.29
C ASP A 242 -1.35 1.41 -31.91
N GLY A 243 -1.19 2.27 -32.92
CA GLY A 243 -2.27 3.13 -33.40
C GLY A 243 -2.85 3.96 -32.26
N ASN A 244 -4.13 3.74 -31.95
CA ASN A 244 -4.85 4.41 -30.85
C ASN A 244 -4.88 3.59 -29.55
N ARG A 245 -4.30 2.40 -29.53
CA ARG A 245 -4.26 1.52 -28.36
C ARG A 245 -3.04 1.84 -27.50
N ILE A 246 -3.29 2.18 -26.25
CA ILE A 246 -2.29 2.49 -25.23
C ILE A 246 -2.11 1.25 -24.36
N THR A 247 -0.87 0.80 -24.19
CA THR A 247 -0.51 -0.26 -23.24
C THR A 247 0.22 0.37 -22.06
N LEU A 248 -0.09 -0.10 -20.85
CA LEU A 248 0.44 0.42 -19.59
C LEU A 248 1.53 -0.50 -19.04
N THR A 249 2.44 0.08 -18.26
CA THR A 249 3.43 -0.69 -17.50
C THR A 249 2.82 -1.41 -16.30
N VAL A 250 1.71 -0.91 -15.75
CA VAL A 250 1.01 -1.47 -14.59
C VAL A 250 -0.49 -1.53 -14.88
N PRO A 251 -1.18 -2.66 -14.62
CA PRO A 251 -2.61 -2.75 -14.85
C PRO A 251 -3.42 -1.72 -14.04
N LEU A 252 -4.60 -1.39 -14.52
CA LEU A 252 -5.54 -0.51 -13.81
C LEU A 252 -6.23 -1.28 -12.67
N ALA A 253 -6.30 -0.66 -11.50
CA ALA A 253 -6.88 -1.25 -10.30
C ALA A 253 -8.39 -0.99 -10.15
N ASP A 254 -8.98 -0.19 -11.03
CA ASP A 254 -10.42 0.09 -11.07
C ASP A 254 -10.94 -0.11 -12.50
N SER A 255 -12.26 -0.20 -12.63
CA SER A 255 -12.96 -0.21 -13.91
C SER A 255 -13.41 1.20 -14.31
N TYR A 256 -13.59 1.41 -15.61
CA TYR A 256 -14.03 2.68 -16.18
C TYR A 256 -15.21 2.37 -17.11
N ASP A 257 -16.38 2.94 -16.84
CA ASP A 257 -17.64 2.60 -17.51
C ASP A 257 -18.30 3.87 -18.02
N SER A 258 -18.35 4.04 -19.35
CA SER A 258 -18.81 5.27 -20.00
C SER A 258 -20.22 5.67 -19.59
N ARG A 259 -21.07 4.68 -19.23
CA ARG A 259 -22.44 4.89 -18.73
C ARG A 259 -22.50 5.68 -17.42
N PHE A 260 -21.49 5.53 -16.57
CA PHE A 260 -21.40 6.20 -15.27
C PHE A 260 -20.39 7.35 -15.27
N THR A 261 -19.54 7.47 -16.29
CA THR A 261 -18.60 8.60 -16.42
C THR A 261 -19.08 9.67 -17.41
N ASP A 262 -20.32 9.58 -17.88
CA ASP A 262 -20.88 10.42 -18.95
C ASP A 262 -19.99 10.47 -20.20
N ASP A 263 -19.33 9.35 -20.52
CA ASP A 263 -18.33 9.24 -21.61
C ASP A 263 -17.18 10.28 -21.53
N ASN A 264 -16.85 10.75 -20.32
CA ASN A 264 -15.84 11.81 -20.09
C ASN A 264 -14.59 11.32 -19.35
N THR A 265 -14.24 10.03 -19.45
CA THR A 265 -12.95 9.56 -18.94
C THR A 265 -11.83 10.02 -19.88
N THR A 266 -10.77 10.57 -19.32
CA THR A 266 -9.66 11.15 -20.11
C THR A 266 -8.29 10.68 -19.65
N LEU A 267 -7.32 10.81 -20.54
CA LEU A 267 -5.89 10.64 -20.30
C LEU A 267 -5.21 12.02 -20.41
N VAL A 268 -4.30 12.31 -19.48
CA VAL A 268 -3.48 13.53 -19.48
C VAL A 268 -1.99 13.17 -19.32
N VAL A 269 -1.11 13.75 -20.14
CA VAL A 269 0.36 13.54 -19.99
C VAL A 269 0.89 14.30 -18.77
N ALA A 270 1.67 13.62 -17.93
CA ALA A 270 2.15 14.07 -16.62
C ALA A 270 3.67 13.90 -16.44
N ASN A 271 4.46 14.12 -17.50
CA ASN A 271 5.93 13.94 -17.47
C ASN A 271 6.70 14.87 -16.53
N ASN A 272 6.12 16.01 -16.15
CA ASN A 272 6.82 17.05 -15.38
C ASN A 272 6.69 16.89 -13.86
N VAL A 273 6.16 15.77 -13.37
CA VAL A 273 6.03 15.56 -11.92
C VAL A 273 7.40 15.27 -11.31
N LYS A 274 7.81 16.12 -10.36
CA LYS A 274 9.08 15.99 -9.64
C LYS A 274 8.84 15.30 -8.31
N ARG A 275 9.53 14.19 -8.04
CA ARG A 275 9.48 13.49 -6.75
C ARG A 275 10.89 13.35 -6.21
N LEU A 276 11.02 13.28 -4.89
CA LEU A 276 12.23 12.77 -4.26
C LEU A 276 12.46 11.35 -4.75
N LYS A 277 13.69 11.01 -5.15
CA LYS A 277 14.06 9.69 -5.68
C LYS A 277 15.16 9.02 -4.90
N ASN A 278 15.11 7.69 -4.83
CA ASN A 278 16.21 6.86 -4.31
C ASN A 278 16.67 7.27 -2.90
N ALA A 279 15.72 7.62 -2.04
CA ALA A 279 16.00 8.01 -0.66
C ALA A 279 15.52 6.94 0.33
N GLY A 280 16.27 6.75 1.42
CA GLY A 280 16.05 5.64 2.34
C GLY A 280 16.30 5.96 3.80
N VAL A 281 15.59 5.24 4.68
CA VAL A 281 15.89 5.17 6.11
C VAL A 281 16.08 3.70 6.49
N GLU A 282 17.14 3.37 7.23
CA GLU A 282 17.35 1.97 7.60
C GLU A 282 18.08 1.73 8.92
N ASN A 283 17.88 0.53 9.48
CA ASN A 283 18.66 -0.05 10.57
C ASN A 283 18.70 0.78 11.87
N LEU A 284 17.56 1.32 12.32
CA LEU A 284 17.50 2.17 13.52
C LEU A 284 16.20 2.01 14.30
N GLN A 285 16.18 2.51 15.53
CA GLN A 285 14.97 2.62 16.33
C GLN A 285 14.53 4.09 16.44
N ILE A 286 13.23 4.33 16.44
CA ILE A 286 12.61 5.64 16.70
C ILE A 286 11.74 5.48 17.94
N VAL A 287 12.05 6.25 18.99
CA VAL A 287 11.32 6.19 20.27
C VAL A 287 10.74 7.55 20.58
N SER A 288 9.42 7.62 20.77
CA SER A 288 8.76 8.79 21.34
C SER A 288 8.41 8.57 22.81
N PRO A 289 8.17 9.64 23.59
CA PRO A 289 7.41 9.55 24.83
C PRO A 289 6.05 8.88 24.60
N ASP A 290 5.55 8.17 25.61
CA ASP A 290 4.23 7.54 25.62
C ASP A 290 3.13 8.52 25.17
N GLN A 291 2.23 8.05 24.30
CA GLN A 291 1.18 8.86 23.69
C GLN A 291 -0.22 8.37 24.07
N ALA A 292 -0.58 8.53 25.34
CA ALA A 292 -1.93 8.27 25.86
C ALA A 292 -2.89 9.45 25.56
N VAL A 293 -2.95 9.88 24.31
CA VAL A 293 -3.69 11.05 23.83
C VAL A 293 -4.66 10.67 22.73
N ASN A 294 -5.56 11.59 22.36
CA ASN A 294 -6.39 11.43 21.18
C ASN A 294 -5.61 11.84 19.92
N HIS A 295 -5.75 11.08 18.84
CA HIS A 295 -5.09 11.32 17.55
C HIS A 295 -5.43 12.67 16.88
N VAL A 296 -6.44 13.40 17.38
CA VAL A 296 -6.73 14.78 16.94
C VAL A 296 -5.80 15.83 17.55
N GLU A 297 -5.04 15.47 18.58
CA GLU A 297 -4.02 16.32 19.19
C GLU A 297 -2.71 16.26 18.38
N ALA A 298 -1.71 17.07 18.76
CA ALA A 298 -0.39 16.99 18.17
C ALA A 298 0.32 15.69 18.58
N LEU A 299 0.91 14.98 17.61
CA LEU A 299 1.50 13.65 17.80
C LEU A 299 2.98 13.61 17.42
N TYR A 300 3.67 12.63 17.97
CA TYR A 300 4.93 12.14 17.43
C TYR A 300 4.67 11.05 16.40
N TYR A 301 5.04 11.34 15.16
CA TYR A 301 5.00 10.40 14.03
C TYR A 301 6.42 9.85 13.81
N ALA A 302 6.56 8.63 13.32
CA ALA A 302 7.89 8.07 13.05
C ALA A 302 8.41 8.53 11.68
N LEU A 303 7.69 8.21 10.61
CA LEU A 303 8.14 8.37 9.23
C LEU A 303 7.06 9.03 8.37
N ASN A 304 7.47 10.01 7.56
CA ASN A 304 6.67 10.52 6.45
C ASN A 304 7.49 10.45 5.16
N ILE A 305 7.13 9.53 4.27
CA ILE A 305 7.86 9.24 3.03
C ILE A 305 7.03 9.69 1.83
N GLN A 306 7.50 10.70 1.13
CA GLN A 306 6.88 11.30 -0.05
C GLN A 306 7.88 11.24 -1.21
N GLY A 307 7.73 10.27 -2.12
CA GLY A 307 8.74 10.07 -3.16
C GLY A 307 8.46 9.00 -4.20
N GLU A 308 9.48 8.69 -4.98
CA GLU A 308 9.52 7.66 -6.00
C GLU A 308 10.75 6.79 -5.78
N ASP A 309 10.62 5.46 -5.76
CA ASP A 309 11.76 4.57 -5.48
C ASP A 309 12.40 4.87 -4.10
N CYS A 310 11.57 5.09 -3.08
CA CYS A 310 12.04 5.29 -1.70
C CYS A 310 11.79 4.05 -0.84
N TRP A 311 12.50 3.95 0.28
CA TRP A 311 12.30 2.81 1.19
C TRP A 311 12.48 3.16 2.66
N ALA A 312 11.93 2.29 3.51
CA ALA A 312 12.31 2.16 4.91
C ALA A 312 12.55 0.69 5.22
N ARG A 313 13.67 0.36 5.87
CA ARG A 313 14.05 -1.04 6.14
C ARG A 313 14.62 -1.23 7.54
N ASP A 314 14.19 -2.26 8.25
CA ASP A 314 14.72 -2.61 9.59
C ASP A 314 14.60 -1.44 10.57
N ILE A 315 13.35 -1.05 10.87
CA ILE A 315 13.05 0.07 11.77
C ILE A 315 12.05 -0.34 12.83
N ASP A 316 12.38 -0.08 14.09
CA ASP A 316 11.45 -0.23 15.21
C ASP A 316 10.94 1.16 15.65
N CYS A 317 9.62 1.35 15.56
CA CYS A 317 8.90 2.56 15.97
C CYS A 317 8.19 2.29 17.29
N ILE A 318 8.65 2.93 18.37
CA ILE A 318 8.18 2.67 19.74
C ILE A 318 7.37 3.87 20.23
N GLU A 319 6.13 3.62 20.64
CA GLU A 319 5.14 4.61 21.15
C GLU A 319 4.74 5.74 20.18
N THR A 320 5.30 5.76 18.96
CA THR A 320 4.82 6.66 17.90
C THR A 320 3.37 6.35 17.55
N MET A 321 2.64 7.35 17.07
CA MET A 321 1.22 7.24 16.72
C MET A 321 1.02 7.77 15.31
N GLU A 322 0.16 7.09 14.54
CA GLU A 322 0.08 7.30 13.09
C GLU A 322 1.45 7.17 12.43
N SER A 323 2.15 6.11 12.84
CA SER A 323 3.60 6.00 12.81
C SER A 323 4.21 6.21 11.42
N VAL A 324 3.63 5.64 10.37
CA VAL A 324 4.20 5.65 9.02
C VAL A 324 3.20 6.14 7.98
N ARG A 325 3.52 7.27 7.36
CA ARG A 325 2.76 7.88 6.27
C ARG A 325 3.55 7.79 4.98
N ILE A 326 2.88 7.34 3.92
CA ILE A 326 3.48 7.25 2.57
C ILE A 326 2.67 8.11 1.61
N GLY A 327 3.36 8.76 0.67
CA GLY A 327 2.79 9.17 -0.61
C GLY A 327 3.80 9.14 -1.75
N GLY A 328 3.30 9.14 -2.98
CA GLY A 328 4.10 8.95 -4.18
C GLY A 328 3.97 7.53 -4.75
N ARG A 329 5.06 6.94 -5.26
CA ARG A 329 5.00 5.61 -5.91
C ARG A 329 6.25 4.76 -5.79
N ARG A 330 6.13 3.44 -5.96
CA ARG A 330 7.27 2.48 -5.93
C ARG A 330 8.05 2.56 -4.62
N ILE A 331 7.33 2.44 -3.51
CA ILE A 331 7.89 2.57 -2.16
C ILE A 331 7.85 1.21 -1.48
N THR A 332 8.96 0.80 -0.86
CA THR A 332 9.03 -0.42 -0.03
C THR A 332 9.21 -0.08 1.44
N LEU A 333 8.32 -0.58 2.29
CA LEU A 333 8.57 -0.72 3.72
C LEU A 333 8.89 -2.18 4.01
N GLU A 334 10.05 -2.46 4.59
CA GLU A 334 10.51 -3.82 4.88
C GLU A 334 10.91 -3.94 6.35
N ARG A 335 10.31 -4.87 7.09
CA ARG A 335 10.62 -5.08 8.53
C ARG A 335 10.56 -3.78 9.34
N VAL A 336 9.51 -2.98 9.08
CA VAL A 336 9.17 -1.80 9.88
C VAL A 336 8.12 -2.20 10.91
N ASN A 337 8.47 -2.09 12.19
CA ASN A 337 7.64 -2.55 13.30
C ASN A 337 7.13 -1.38 14.11
N VAL A 338 5.86 -1.40 14.49
CA VAL A 338 5.25 -0.41 15.38
C VAL A 338 4.83 -1.09 16.67
N ILE A 339 5.34 -0.63 17.82
CA ILE A 339 4.98 -1.17 19.13
C ILE A 339 4.41 -0.05 19.98
N ARG A 340 3.15 -0.21 20.40
CA ARG A 340 2.44 0.74 21.26
C ARG A 340 1.86 0.05 22.48
N LYS A 341 2.28 0.52 23.65
CA LYS A 341 1.75 0.11 24.96
C LYS A 341 0.83 1.18 25.53
N ALA A 342 1.07 2.46 25.22
CA ALA A 342 0.18 3.53 25.65
C ALA A 342 -1.20 3.38 25.00
N LEU A 343 -2.24 3.37 25.82
CA LEU A 343 -3.62 3.26 25.36
C LEU A 343 -4.04 4.52 24.63
N HIS A 344 -4.48 4.36 23.39
CA HIS A 344 -5.08 5.45 22.61
C HIS A 344 -6.37 5.97 23.26
N ALA A 345 -6.47 7.30 23.43
CA ALA A 345 -7.64 7.94 24.01
C ALA A 345 -8.66 8.33 22.93
N GLY A 346 -9.90 7.83 23.05
CA GLY A 346 -11.01 8.20 22.18
C GLY A 346 -11.46 7.08 21.23
N SER A 347 -12.60 7.32 20.57
CA SER A 347 -13.27 6.34 19.72
C SER A 347 -12.80 6.38 18.26
N SER A 348 -12.28 7.52 17.80
CA SER A 348 -11.64 7.63 16.49
C SER A 348 -10.19 7.19 16.61
N LYS A 349 -9.80 6.20 15.82
CA LYS A 349 -8.55 5.46 15.97
C LYS A 349 -7.45 6.02 15.05
N PRO A 350 -6.19 6.12 15.51
CA PRO A 350 -5.05 6.45 14.66
C PRO A 350 -4.72 5.30 13.71
N ALA A 351 -4.14 5.61 12.56
CA ALA A 351 -3.71 4.63 11.56
C ALA A 351 -2.20 4.47 11.52
N GLU A 352 -1.68 3.35 12.01
CA GLU A 352 -0.23 3.17 12.14
C GLU A 352 0.49 3.10 10.79
N PHE A 353 -0.11 2.43 9.80
CA PHE A 353 0.30 2.52 8.40
C PHE A 353 -0.76 3.22 7.55
N ALA A 354 -0.38 4.32 6.91
CA ALA A 354 -1.19 5.04 5.92
C ALA A 354 -0.48 5.03 4.54
N PRO A 355 -0.59 3.93 3.77
CA PRO A 355 0.16 3.73 2.52
C PRO A 355 -0.51 4.44 1.33
N ASN A 356 -0.63 5.77 1.37
CA ASN A 356 -1.35 6.57 0.37
C ASN A 356 -0.51 6.85 -0.88
N GLY A 357 -0.15 5.80 -1.62
CA GLY A 357 0.59 5.90 -2.87
C GLY A 357 0.27 4.79 -3.87
N GLY A 358 0.93 4.83 -5.03
CA GLY A 358 0.86 3.77 -6.04
C GLY A 358 2.04 2.80 -5.95
N GLN A 359 1.86 1.53 -6.29
CA GLN A 359 2.96 0.56 -6.30
C GLN A 359 3.70 0.47 -4.95
N VAL A 360 2.95 0.38 -3.84
CA VAL A 360 3.51 0.31 -2.49
C VAL A 360 3.64 -1.14 -2.05
N LEU A 361 4.82 -1.54 -1.55
CA LEU A 361 5.05 -2.83 -0.93
C LEU A 361 5.35 -2.63 0.56
N VAL A 362 4.56 -3.27 1.42
CA VAL A 362 4.79 -3.37 2.86
C VAL A 362 5.06 -4.84 3.16
N LYS A 363 6.31 -5.18 3.48
CA LYS A 363 6.79 -6.56 3.55
C LYS A 363 7.35 -6.86 4.94
N ASP A 364 6.94 -7.98 5.53
CA ASP A 364 7.42 -8.47 6.83
C ASP A 364 7.31 -7.41 7.95
N CYS A 365 6.38 -6.47 7.83
CA CYS A 365 6.15 -5.43 8.83
C CYS A 365 5.21 -5.91 9.93
N SER A 366 5.25 -5.24 11.09
CA SER A 366 4.35 -5.56 12.18
C SER A 366 3.77 -4.36 12.92
N VAL A 367 2.62 -4.57 13.55
CA VAL A 367 2.03 -3.64 14.53
C VAL A 367 1.58 -4.41 15.77
N GLU A 368 1.94 -3.93 16.94
CA GLU A 368 1.39 -4.34 18.23
C GLU A 368 0.71 -3.15 18.91
N GLY A 369 -0.60 -3.24 19.11
CA GLY A 369 -1.39 -2.21 19.79
C GLY A 369 -2.90 -2.42 19.72
N ASP A 370 -3.62 -1.81 20.65
CA ASP A 370 -5.09 -1.86 20.76
C ASP A 370 -5.73 -0.50 20.47
N ASN A 371 -7.01 -0.52 20.05
CA ASN A 371 -7.80 0.66 19.72
C ASN A 371 -7.18 1.52 18.59
N ILE A 372 -6.60 0.86 17.59
CA ILE A 372 -5.95 1.47 16.42
C ILE A 372 -6.52 0.93 15.10
N TRP A 373 -6.24 1.61 13.99
CA TRP A 373 -6.17 0.97 12.69
C TRP A 373 -4.74 0.49 12.48
N PHE A 374 -4.57 -0.81 12.24
CA PHE A 374 -3.28 -1.34 11.81
C PHE A 374 -2.87 -0.71 10.48
N VAL A 375 -3.84 -0.61 9.56
CA VAL A 375 -3.69 -0.03 8.24
C VAL A 375 -4.96 0.74 7.89
N ALA A 376 -4.81 1.96 7.38
CA ALA A 376 -5.93 2.76 6.90
C ALA A 376 -5.54 3.48 5.59
N VAL A 377 -6.14 3.08 4.47
CA VAL A 377 -5.87 3.70 3.16
C VAL A 377 -6.85 4.84 2.89
N GLY A 378 -6.32 5.99 2.50
CA GLY A 378 -7.07 7.22 2.27
C GLY A 378 -7.89 7.26 0.99
N ALA A 379 -8.44 8.44 0.72
CA ALA A 379 -9.36 8.70 -0.40
C ALA A 379 -8.68 8.59 -1.77
N GLY A 380 -9.35 7.96 -2.74
CA GLY A 380 -8.97 7.91 -4.15
C GLY A 380 -7.62 7.25 -4.44
N GLN A 381 -7.10 6.45 -3.51
CA GLN A 381 -5.84 5.74 -3.69
C GLN A 381 -6.05 4.53 -4.59
N THR A 382 -5.19 4.36 -5.60
CA THR A 382 -5.28 3.22 -6.52
C THR A 382 -3.99 2.40 -6.49
N GLY A 383 -4.16 1.08 -6.52
CA GLY A 383 -3.10 0.11 -6.35
C GLY A 383 -2.12 0.00 -7.53
N PRO A 384 -1.16 -0.94 -7.42
CA PRO A 384 -1.11 -1.97 -6.38
C PRO A 384 -0.58 -1.46 -5.03
N ILE A 385 -1.26 -1.79 -3.93
CA ILE A 385 -0.81 -1.59 -2.54
C ILE A 385 -0.77 -2.97 -1.88
N VAL A 386 0.41 -3.50 -1.60
CA VAL A 386 0.62 -4.88 -1.17
C VAL A 386 1.14 -4.92 0.26
N PHE A 387 0.52 -5.74 1.09
CA PHE A 387 1.01 -6.18 2.40
C PHE A 387 1.37 -7.65 2.30
N LEU A 388 2.66 -7.96 2.40
CA LEU A 388 3.21 -9.30 2.24
C LEU A 388 3.79 -9.79 3.56
N ASN A 389 3.27 -10.92 4.07
CA ASN A 389 3.75 -11.59 5.29
C ASN A 389 3.73 -10.71 6.55
N CYS A 390 2.85 -9.70 6.62
CA CYS A 390 2.77 -8.79 7.75
C CYS A 390 2.04 -9.42 8.96
N LYS A 391 2.43 -9.01 10.17
CA LYS A 391 1.85 -9.52 11.42
C LYS A 391 1.26 -8.40 12.25
N PHE A 392 0.04 -8.59 12.74
CA PHE A 392 -0.63 -7.58 13.55
C PHE A 392 -1.18 -8.21 14.84
N LYS A 393 -0.92 -7.58 15.97
CA LYS A 393 -1.30 -8.06 17.30
C LYS A 393 -2.11 -6.98 18.03
N GLY A 394 -3.23 -7.40 18.60
CA GLY A 394 -4.22 -6.54 19.23
C GLY A 394 -5.54 -6.53 18.46
N ASN A 395 -6.49 -5.70 18.91
CA ASN A 395 -7.87 -5.64 18.41
C ASN A 395 -8.09 -4.66 17.23
N GLY A 396 -7.00 -4.24 16.59
CA GLY A 396 -7.02 -3.32 15.46
C GLY A 396 -7.63 -3.91 14.19
N ARG A 397 -7.81 -3.06 13.17
CA ARG A 397 -8.30 -3.50 11.86
C ARG A 397 -7.51 -2.89 10.71
N ILE A 398 -7.61 -3.54 9.56
CA ILE A 398 -7.06 -3.08 8.28
C ILE A 398 -8.21 -2.71 7.35
N GLU A 399 -8.23 -1.49 6.80
CA GLU A 399 -9.29 -1.05 5.90
C GLU A 399 -8.83 -0.11 4.78
N GLY A 400 -9.54 -0.14 3.65
CA GLY A 400 -9.71 1.05 2.82
C GLY A 400 -10.57 2.04 3.59
N HIS A 401 -9.96 3.05 4.18
CA HIS A 401 -10.54 3.80 5.29
C HIS A 401 -11.64 4.78 4.89
N GLN A 402 -11.55 5.39 3.71
CA GLN A 402 -12.53 6.37 3.26
C GLN A 402 -12.45 6.59 1.75
N ARG A 403 -13.61 6.87 1.13
CA ARG A 403 -13.71 7.53 -0.19
C ARG A 403 -12.94 6.85 -1.31
N TRP A 404 -13.24 5.56 -1.52
CA TRP A 404 -12.85 4.77 -2.69
C TRP A 404 -11.33 4.60 -2.90
N SER A 405 -10.77 3.59 -2.26
CA SER A 405 -9.44 3.06 -2.60
C SER A 405 -9.55 1.75 -3.37
N THR A 406 -8.63 1.45 -4.29
CA THR A 406 -8.70 0.22 -5.10
C THR A 406 -7.38 -0.53 -5.19
N GLY A 407 -7.44 -1.86 -5.39
CA GLY A 407 -6.24 -2.67 -5.65
C GLY A 407 -5.33 -2.83 -4.43
N MET A 408 -5.89 -3.17 -3.27
CA MET A 408 -5.11 -3.59 -2.11
C MET A 408 -4.97 -5.12 -2.10
N LEU A 409 -3.77 -5.63 -1.80
CA LEU A 409 -3.52 -7.05 -1.59
C LEU A 409 -2.96 -7.26 -0.18
N PHE A 410 -3.63 -8.09 0.61
CA PHE A 410 -3.10 -8.69 1.83
C PHE A 410 -2.74 -10.12 1.51
N ASP A 411 -1.46 -10.45 1.59
CA ASP A 411 -0.92 -11.75 1.19
C ASP A 411 -0.17 -12.37 2.37
N ASN A 412 -0.70 -13.48 2.89
CA ASN A 412 -0.17 -14.16 4.08
C ASN A 412 -0.06 -13.27 5.34
N CYS A 413 -1.00 -12.33 5.51
CA CYS A 413 -1.06 -11.52 6.73
C CYS A 413 -1.68 -12.29 7.90
N ILE A 414 -1.15 -12.10 9.11
CA ILE A 414 -1.60 -12.78 10.33
C ILE A 414 -2.05 -11.75 11.38
N LEU A 415 -3.31 -11.83 11.79
CA LEU A 415 -3.92 -10.90 12.74
C LEU A 415 -5.04 -11.58 13.57
N PRO A 416 -4.69 -12.54 14.45
CA PRO A 416 -5.65 -13.48 15.05
C PRO A 416 -6.74 -12.82 15.90
N ASP A 417 -6.48 -11.64 16.46
CA ASP A 417 -7.42 -10.87 17.28
C ASP A 417 -8.02 -9.65 16.55
N GLY A 418 -7.47 -9.32 15.37
CA GLY A 418 -7.89 -8.19 14.54
C GLY A 418 -8.77 -8.60 13.37
N GLY A 419 -9.16 -7.63 12.52
CA GLY A 419 -9.94 -7.94 11.32
C GLY A 419 -9.51 -7.19 10.06
N ILE A 420 -9.89 -7.73 8.91
CA ILE A 420 -9.72 -7.10 7.58
C ILE A 420 -11.09 -6.70 7.04
N ASP A 421 -11.26 -5.42 6.69
CA ASP A 421 -12.51 -4.91 6.14
C ASP A 421 -12.38 -4.31 4.75
N PHE A 422 -13.11 -4.93 3.83
CA PHE A 422 -13.47 -4.37 2.53
C PHE A 422 -14.93 -3.93 2.60
N LYS A 423 -15.18 -2.77 3.24
CA LYS A 423 -16.54 -2.37 3.63
C LYS A 423 -16.95 -0.97 3.20
N ASN A 424 -18.26 -0.77 3.24
CA ASN A 424 -18.91 0.52 3.29
C ASN A 424 -18.92 1.04 4.73
N ARG A 425 -18.35 2.22 4.94
CA ARG A 425 -18.35 2.91 6.23
C ARG A 425 -19.51 3.89 6.39
N GLY A 426 -20.40 3.99 5.39
CA GLY A 426 -21.60 4.80 5.41
C GLY A 426 -21.32 6.25 5.82
N SER A 427 -22.12 6.75 6.76
CA SER A 427 -22.04 8.12 7.27
C SER A 427 -20.97 8.33 8.36
N MET A 428 -20.00 7.43 8.52
CA MET A 428 -18.88 7.65 9.45
C MET A 428 -18.07 8.89 9.01
N GLY A 429 -17.47 9.58 9.98
CA GLY A 429 -16.69 10.81 9.72
C GLY A 429 -17.53 11.92 9.10
N SER A 430 -17.28 12.29 7.85
CA SER A 430 -18.10 13.25 7.08
C SER A 430 -18.79 12.62 5.86
N GLY A 431 -18.96 11.29 5.88
CA GLY A 431 -19.37 10.49 4.73
C GLY A 431 -18.18 9.72 4.18
N HIS A 432 -17.76 8.65 4.86
CA HIS A 432 -16.66 7.81 4.37
C HIS A 432 -17.10 6.89 3.23
N GLY A 433 -18.38 6.48 3.22
CA GLY A 433 -19.01 5.64 2.19
C GLY A 433 -18.21 4.37 1.90
N TRP A 434 -18.22 3.90 0.64
CA TRP A 434 -17.37 2.79 0.23
C TRP A 434 -15.90 3.13 0.46
N GLY A 435 -15.24 2.28 1.25
CA GLY A 435 -13.84 2.40 1.61
C GLY A 435 -12.90 1.83 0.55
N THR A 436 -13.24 0.65 0.01
CA THR A 436 -12.46 0.01 -1.04
C THR A 436 -13.27 -0.87 -2.00
N ALA A 437 -12.70 -1.10 -3.18
CA ALA A 437 -13.10 -2.10 -4.18
C ALA A 437 -11.85 -2.76 -4.79
N TRP A 438 -12.03 -3.87 -5.49
CA TRP A 438 -10.97 -4.58 -6.23
C TRP A 438 -9.81 -5.05 -5.33
N SER A 439 -10.10 -5.30 -4.06
CA SER A 439 -9.11 -5.68 -3.04
C SER A 439 -9.16 -7.16 -2.72
N VAL A 440 -8.01 -7.72 -2.36
CA VAL A 440 -7.80 -9.16 -2.15
C VAL A 440 -7.18 -9.41 -0.78
N ALA A 441 -7.75 -10.32 -0.01
CA ALA A 441 -7.07 -11.03 1.06
C ALA A 441 -6.75 -12.46 0.59
N TRP A 442 -5.49 -12.85 0.61
CA TRP A 442 -4.97 -14.11 0.07
C TRP A 442 -4.22 -14.87 1.16
N ASN A 443 -4.72 -16.06 1.53
CA ASN A 443 -4.15 -16.91 2.57
C ASN A 443 -3.88 -16.19 3.90
N CYS A 444 -4.73 -15.21 4.25
CA CYS A 444 -4.62 -14.48 5.51
C CYS A 444 -5.26 -15.23 6.68
N GLU A 445 -4.81 -14.95 7.89
CA GLU A 445 -5.45 -15.37 9.13
C GLU A 445 -5.92 -14.12 9.90
N ALA A 446 -7.21 -14.04 10.20
CA ALA A 446 -7.78 -12.94 10.97
C ALA A 446 -8.87 -13.43 11.91
N LYS A 447 -9.20 -12.67 12.95
CA LYS A 447 -10.38 -12.96 13.78
C LYS A 447 -11.64 -12.99 12.91
N ASN A 448 -11.80 -11.97 12.09
CA ASN A 448 -12.95 -11.82 11.21
C ASN A 448 -12.70 -10.94 9.99
N TYR A 449 -13.58 -11.09 9.01
CA TYR A 449 -13.63 -10.32 7.77
C TYR A 449 -14.98 -9.68 7.57
N VAL A 450 -15.00 -8.40 7.21
CA VAL A 450 -16.15 -7.78 6.54
C VAL A 450 -15.80 -7.61 5.08
N ASN A 451 -16.32 -8.50 4.22
CA ASN A 451 -16.09 -8.42 2.78
C ASN A 451 -17.42 -8.08 2.09
N GLN A 452 -17.61 -6.80 1.78
CA GLN A 452 -18.81 -6.31 1.10
C GLN A 452 -18.52 -6.04 -0.37
N LEU A 453 -19.57 -6.08 -1.20
CA LEU A 453 -19.50 -5.95 -2.65
C LEU A 453 -20.06 -4.58 -3.10
N PRO A 454 -19.20 -3.60 -3.40
CA PRO A 454 -19.67 -2.36 -4.01
C PRO A 454 -20.29 -2.62 -5.39
N PRO A 455 -21.37 -1.91 -5.78
CA PRO A 455 -22.05 -2.13 -7.05
C PRO A 455 -21.09 -2.15 -8.25
N GLY A 456 -21.20 -3.19 -9.10
CA GLY A 456 -20.40 -3.32 -10.32
C GLY A 456 -18.92 -3.61 -10.11
N THR A 457 -18.49 -3.96 -8.90
CA THR A 457 -17.10 -4.26 -8.56
C THR A 457 -16.96 -5.60 -7.85
N TYR A 458 -15.75 -5.96 -7.42
CA TYR A 458 -15.47 -7.17 -6.66
C TYR A 458 -14.50 -6.90 -5.51
N ASN A 459 -14.62 -7.68 -4.44
CA ASN A 459 -13.61 -7.81 -3.40
C ASN A 459 -13.48 -9.30 -3.09
N TRP A 460 -12.27 -9.77 -2.79
CA TRP A 460 -11.97 -11.20 -2.68
C TRP A 460 -11.31 -11.54 -1.35
N VAL A 461 -11.80 -12.59 -0.69
CA VAL A 461 -11.14 -13.26 0.42
C VAL A 461 -10.92 -14.71 -0.01
N ILE A 462 -9.66 -15.06 -0.27
CA ILE A 462 -9.28 -16.32 -0.91
C ILE A 462 -8.34 -17.09 0.01
N GLY A 463 -8.66 -18.35 0.27
CA GLY A 463 -7.84 -19.26 1.07
C GLY A 463 -7.59 -18.82 2.53
N SER A 464 -8.36 -17.83 3.00
CA SER A 464 -8.10 -17.17 4.29
C SER A 464 -8.94 -17.78 5.40
N THR A 465 -8.49 -17.67 6.65
CA THR A 465 -9.16 -18.21 7.86
C THR A 465 -9.63 -17.07 8.77
N GLY A 466 -10.84 -17.23 9.34
CA GLY A 466 -11.50 -16.26 10.23
C GLY A 466 -13.01 -16.25 10.09
N GLU A 467 -13.72 -15.56 11.00
CA GLU A 467 -15.17 -15.44 10.94
C GLU A 467 -15.63 -14.51 9.79
N ARG A 468 -16.74 -14.85 9.12
CA ARG A 468 -17.37 -14.03 8.08
C ARG A 468 -18.45 -13.15 8.70
N LEU A 469 -18.21 -11.84 8.75
CA LEU A 469 -19.17 -10.88 9.30
C LEU A 469 -19.97 -10.21 8.19
N ARG A 470 -21.29 -10.38 8.24
CA ARG A 470 -22.24 -9.66 7.39
C ARG A 470 -22.84 -8.52 8.18
N LEU A 471 -22.61 -7.30 7.73
CA LEU A 471 -23.04 -6.09 8.43
C LEU A 471 -23.84 -5.18 7.49
N PRO A 472 -24.82 -4.42 8.01
CA PRO A 472 -25.41 -3.30 7.28
C PRO A 472 -24.37 -2.17 7.13
N ARG A 473 -24.73 -1.11 6.39
CA ARG A 473 -23.96 0.13 6.45
C ARG A 473 -23.98 0.66 7.89
N PRO A 474 -22.87 1.21 8.41
CA PRO A 474 -22.89 1.86 9.70
C PRO A 474 -24.01 2.89 9.80
N PHE A 475 -24.67 2.94 10.97
CA PHE A 475 -25.86 3.74 11.30
C PHE A 475 -27.19 3.26 10.68
N ASP A 476 -27.18 2.36 9.71
CA ASP A 476 -28.38 1.68 9.24
C ASP A 476 -28.73 0.53 10.22
N LYS A 477 -30.02 0.40 10.58
CA LYS A 477 -30.48 -0.63 11.55
C LYS A 477 -30.71 -2.00 10.91
N GLU A 478 -30.89 -2.03 9.59
CA GLU A 478 -31.20 -3.21 8.79
C GLU A 478 -30.61 -3.05 7.38
N GLY A 479 -30.76 -4.08 6.53
CA GLY A 479 -30.21 -4.05 5.17
C GLY A 479 -28.74 -4.48 5.12
N LEU A 480 -28.50 -5.77 5.30
CA LEU A 480 -27.18 -6.35 5.08
C LEU A 480 -26.70 -6.01 3.67
N LEU A 481 -25.47 -5.51 3.55
CA LEU A 481 -24.88 -5.28 2.24
C LEU A 481 -24.52 -6.61 1.56
N PRO A 482 -24.60 -6.68 0.22
CA PRO A 482 -24.14 -7.84 -0.53
C PRO A 482 -22.71 -8.22 -0.16
N GLU A 483 -22.47 -9.51 0.03
CA GLU A 483 -21.16 -10.03 0.40
C GLU A 483 -20.26 -10.14 -0.83
N GLY A 484 -18.99 -9.80 -0.66
CA GLY A 484 -17.95 -10.03 -1.65
C GLY A 484 -17.64 -11.52 -1.81
N ILE A 485 -16.63 -11.82 -2.62
CA ILE A 485 -16.28 -13.20 -2.95
C ILE A 485 -15.47 -13.82 -1.81
N PHE A 486 -15.93 -14.98 -1.35
CA PHE A 486 -15.14 -15.91 -0.57
C PHE A 486 -14.85 -17.15 -1.42
N ASP A 487 -13.57 -17.47 -1.60
CA ASP A 487 -13.13 -18.64 -2.35
C ASP A 487 -12.17 -19.47 -1.48
N SER A 488 -12.41 -20.77 -1.37
CA SER A 488 -11.66 -21.66 -0.47
C SER A 488 -11.55 -21.13 0.98
N HIS A 489 -12.56 -20.43 1.49
CA HIS A 489 -12.53 -19.87 2.86
C HIS A 489 -12.35 -20.98 3.91
N GLY A 490 -11.43 -20.77 4.85
CA GLY A 490 -11.03 -21.77 5.85
C GLY A 490 -9.98 -22.78 5.36
N LYS A 491 -9.55 -22.72 4.09
CA LYS A 491 -8.58 -23.64 3.50
C LYS A 491 -7.59 -22.89 2.61
N GLN A 492 -6.34 -22.78 3.04
CA GLN A 492 -5.28 -22.15 2.25
C GLN A 492 -5.20 -22.70 0.82
N VAL A 493 -4.95 -21.83 -0.13
CA VAL A 493 -4.85 -22.18 -1.56
C VAL A 493 -3.40 -22.13 -2.06
N VAL A 494 -3.15 -22.78 -3.20
CA VAL A 494 -1.95 -22.56 -4.01
C VAL A 494 -2.23 -21.59 -5.18
N PRO A 495 -1.30 -20.68 -5.52
CA PRO A 495 0.01 -20.47 -4.89
C PRO A 495 -0.08 -19.95 -3.45
N LYS A 496 0.94 -20.24 -2.64
CA LYS A 496 0.98 -19.80 -1.23
C LYS A 496 0.92 -18.27 -1.12
N SER A 497 1.61 -17.56 -2.01
CA SER A 497 1.54 -16.11 -2.16
C SER A 497 1.15 -15.77 -3.59
N LEU A 498 0.13 -14.92 -3.73
CA LEU A 498 -0.28 -14.37 -5.01
C LEU A 498 0.77 -13.39 -5.53
N TYR A 499 1.26 -12.48 -4.70
CA TYR A 499 2.27 -11.49 -5.09
C TYR A 499 3.56 -12.15 -5.60
N LEU A 500 4.09 -13.13 -4.87
CA LEU A 500 5.33 -13.81 -5.26
C LEU A 500 5.13 -14.66 -6.52
N ALA A 501 3.98 -15.29 -6.69
CA ALA A 501 3.70 -16.04 -7.92
C ALA A 501 3.57 -15.12 -9.14
N GLN A 502 2.92 -13.96 -8.98
CA GLN A 502 2.84 -12.95 -10.02
C GLN A 502 4.22 -12.36 -10.35
N LEU A 503 5.04 -12.10 -9.34
CA LEU A 503 6.40 -11.61 -9.52
C LEU A 503 7.27 -12.62 -10.26
N LYS A 504 7.15 -13.90 -9.93
CA LYS A 504 7.82 -14.99 -10.64
C LYS A 504 7.43 -15.04 -12.11
N GLU A 505 6.14 -14.93 -12.41
CA GLU A 505 5.65 -14.93 -13.80
C GLU A 505 6.20 -13.73 -14.58
N ARG A 506 6.24 -12.56 -13.94
CA ARG A 506 6.68 -11.31 -14.58
C ARG A 506 8.20 -11.23 -14.78
N LEU A 507 8.99 -11.63 -13.78
CA LEU A 507 10.44 -11.37 -13.74
C LEU A 507 11.32 -12.61 -13.47
N GLY A 508 10.73 -13.79 -13.24
CA GLY A 508 11.46 -15.01 -12.93
C GLY A 508 11.83 -15.18 -11.45
N GLU A 509 12.53 -16.27 -11.14
CA GLU A 509 12.89 -16.66 -9.76
C GLU A 509 13.92 -15.73 -9.10
N ASP A 510 14.83 -15.17 -9.88
CA ASP A 510 15.87 -14.26 -9.37
C ASP A 510 15.26 -12.99 -8.74
N ALA A 511 14.14 -12.53 -9.29
CA ALA A 511 13.40 -11.39 -8.75
C ALA A 511 12.74 -11.70 -7.39
N ILE A 512 12.28 -12.93 -7.17
CA ILE A 512 11.81 -13.38 -5.86
C ILE A 512 12.97 -13.39 -4.87
N THR A 513 14.10 -14.01 -5.26
CA THR A 513 15.29 -14.11 -4.42
C THR A 513 15.77 -12.72 -3.99
N SER A 514 15.77 -11.76 -4.91
CA SER A 514 16.18 -10.36 -4.69
C SER A 514 15.33 -9.61 -3.64
N ILE A 515 14.13 -10.08 -3.35
CA ILE A 515 13.24 -9.44 -2.38
C ILE A 515 12.92 -10.34 -1.18
N LEU A 516 13.51 -11.53 -1.05
CA LEU A 516 13.32 -12.39 0.13
C LEU A 516 14.50 -12.32 1.10
N TYR A 517 15.69 -11.95 0.60
CA TYR A 517 16.92 -11.72 1.35
C TYR A 517 17.28 -10.24 1.33
#